data_AF-A0A2N3G559-F1
#
_entry.id   AF-A0A2N3G559-F1
#
_cell.length_a   1.000
_cell.length_b   1.000
_cell.length_c   1.000
_cell.angle_alpha   90.00
_cell.angle_beta   90.00
_cell.angle_gamma   90.00
#
_symmetry.space_group_name_H-M   'P 1'
#
loop_
_entity.id
_entity.type
_entity.pdbx_description
1 polymer ?
#
loop_
_entity_poly.entity_id
_entity_poly.type
_entity_poly.pdbx_seq_one_letter_code
_entity_poly.pdbx_strand_id
1 'polypeptide(L)' 'MLKGKRADYGKQIFATLSQELTREYGGSFAEKNLRRMIQFAEVFPNEEIVVSLIRQLSWTHIIALIPLK' A
#
# COMPACT_ATOMS: atom_id res chain seq x y z
N MET A 1 -0.45 21.80 -7.31
CA MET A 1 -1.19 22.15 -6.07
C MET A 1 -2.44 21.28 -5.95
N LEU A 2 -2.36 20.06 -5.42
CA LEU A 2 -3.54 19.22 -5.09
C LEU A 2 -3.25 18.23 -3.94
N LYS A 3 -2.12 18.37 -3.23
CA LYS A 3 -1.72 17.44 -2.15
C LYS A 3 -2.45 17.70 -0.82
N GLY A 4 -2.93 18.93 -0.57
CA GLY A 4 -3.52 19.32 0.72
C GLY A 4 -4.96 18.85 0.95
N LYS A 5 -5.88 19.09 0.00
CA LYS A 5 -7.30 18.69 0.15
C LYS A 5 -7.54 17.17 0.07
N ARG A 6 -6.67 16.45 -0.65
CA ARG A 6 -6.65 14.98 -0.67
C ARG A 6 -6.12 14.38 0.63
N ALA A 7 -5.34 15.12 1.42
CA ALA A 7 -4.71 14.56 2.61
C ALA A 7 -5.73 14.25 3.72
N ASP A 8 -6.69 15.14 3.99
CA ASP A 8 -7.62 14.93 5.11
C ASP A 8 -8.86 14.11 4.71
N TYR A 9 -9.43 14.38 3.53
CA TYR A 9 -10.48 13.53 2.95
C TYR A 9 -9.95 12.11 2.63
N GLY A 10 -8.71 12.02 2.14
CA GLY A 10 -8.04 10.75 1.90
C GLY A 10 -7.75 9.97 3.19
N LYS A 11 -7.46 10.63 4.31
CA LYS A 11 -7.30 9.93 5.61
C LYS A 11 -8.60 9.28 6.07
N GLN A 12 -9.73 9.99 5.97
CA GLN A 12 -11.03 9.43 6.37
C GLN A 12 -11.43 8.26 5.50
N ILE A 13 -11.36 8.39 4.16
CA ILE A 13 -11.62 7.30 3.23
C ILE A 13 -10.70 6.11 3.52
N PHE A 14 -9.42 6.38 3.75
CA PHE A 14 -8.43 5.34 3.99
C PHE A 14 -8.69 4.56 5.29
N ALA A 15 -9.08 5.26 6.37
CA ALA A 15 -9.45 4.62 7.62
C ALA A 15 -10.69 3.74 7.45
N THR A 16 -11.74 4.25 6.80
CA THR A 16 -12.96 3.49 6.51
C THR A 16 -12.67 2.27 5.63
N LEU A 17 -11.91 2.44 4.55
CA LEU A 17 -11.53 1.36 3.65
C LEU A 17 -10.72 0.28 4.38
N SER A 18 -9.78 0.68 5.24
CA SER A 18 -9.03 -0.28 6.05
C SER A 18 -9.94 -1.07 6.99
N GLN A 19 -10.92 -0.42 7.63
CA GLN A 19 -11.88 -1.10 8.50
C GLN A 19 -12.75 -2.09 7.72
N GLU A 20 -13.30 -1.69 6.58
CA GLU A 20 -14.12 -2.53 5.71
C GLU A 20 -13.33 -3.76 5.24
N LEU A 21 -12.13 -3.55 4.67
CA LEU A 21 -11.29 -4.64 4.18
C LEU A 21 -10.79 -5.53 5.33
N THR A 22 -10.50 -4.96 6.51
CA THR A 22 -10.11 -5.77 7.67
C THR A 22 -11.26 -6.64 8.15
N ARG A 23 -12.49 -6.12 8.11
CA ARG A 23 -13.69 -6.88 8.47
C ARG A 23 -13.97 -8.01 7.48
N GLU A 24 -13.78 -7.77 6.19
CA GLU A 24 -14.10 -8.74 5.13
C GLU A 24 -12.98 -9.76 4.87
N TYR A 25 -11.72 -9.33 4.93
CA TYR A 25 -10.55 -10.13 4.52
C TYR A 25 -9.51 -10.34 5.64
N GLY A 26 -9.72 -9.77 6.83
CA GLY A 26 -8.88 -9.96 8.00
C GLY A 26 -7.73 -8.97 8.16
N GLY A 27 -6.91 -9.17 9.21
CA GLY A 27 -5.90 -8.21 9.70
C GLY A 27 -4.79 -7.83 8.71
N SER A 28 -4.64 -8.54 7.60
CA SER A 28 -3.71 -8.18 6.51
C SER A 28 -4.06 -6.83 5.88
N PHE A 29 -5.30 -6.35 6.02
CA PHE A 29 -5.78 -5.06 5.51
C PHE A 29 -5.86 -3.95 6.57
N ALA A 30 -5.29 -4.19 7.74
CA ALA A 30 -5.15 -3.15 8.76
C ALA A 30 -4.37 -1.94 8.21
N GLU A 31 -4.61 -0.77 8.80
CA GLU A 31 -4.24 0.52 8.22
C GLU A 31 -2.76 0.58 7.79
N LYS A 32 -1.87 0.08 8.64
CA LYS A 32 -0.42 0.03 8.38
C LYS A 32 -0.06 -0.82 7.14
N ASN A 33 -0.73 -1.95 6.95
CA ASN A 33 -0.48 -2.83 5.82
C ASN A 33 -1.10 -2.27 4.53
N LEU A 34 -2.31 -1.73 4.61
CA LEU A 34 -2.95 -1.08 3.47
C LEU A 34 -2.12 0.12 2.98
N ARG A 35 -1.50 0.87 3.90
CA ARG A 35 -0.60 1.99 3.55
C ARG A 35 0.60 1.50 2.75
N ARG A 36 1.21 0.39 3.17
CA ARG A 36 2.34 -0.23 2.48
C ARG A 36 1.94 -0.77 1.10
N MET A 37 0.73 -1.31 0.96
CA MET A 37 0.20 -1.75 -0.34
C MET A 37 0.04 -0.57 -1.32
N ILE A 38 -0.46 0.57 -0.84
CA ILE A 38 -0.54 1.80 -1.65
C ILE A 38 0.85 2.29 -2.04
N GLN A 39 1.76 2.40 -1.07
CA GLN A 39 3.14 2.82 -1.34
C GLN A 39 3.84 1.89 -2.32
N PHE A 40 3.61 0.58 -2.22
CA PHE A 40 4.12 -0.40 -3.15
C PHE A 40 3.64 -0.11 -4.59
N ALA A 41 2.35 0.12 -4.79
CA ALA A 41 1.79 0.45 -6.10
C ALA A 41 2.34 1.77 -6.69
N GLU A 42 2.63 2.75 -5.84
CA GLU A 42 3.25 4.03 -6.25
C GLU A 42 4.76 3.90 -6.56
N VAL A 43 5.47 3.06 -5.80
CA VAL A 43 6.92 2.85 -5.96
C VAL A 43 7.22 1.99 -7.18
N PHE A 44 6.42 0.95 -7.42
CA PHE A 44 6.60 -0.04 -8.48
C PHE A 44 5.42 -0.03 -9.46
N PRO A 45 5.29 1.00 -10.32
CA PRO A 45 4.16 1.12 -11.25
C PRO A 45 4.24 0.15 -12.45
N ASN A 46 5.41 -0.44 -12.72
CA ASN A 46 5.60 -1.38 -13.83
C ASN A 46 5.32 -2.82 -13.35
N GLU A 47 4.18 -3.35 -13.78
CA GLU A 47 3.72 -4.70 -13.43
C GLU A 47 4.69 -5.81 -13.88
N GLU A 48 5.36 -5.67 -15.03
CA GLU A 48 6.31 -6.68 -15.52
C GLU A 48 7.51 -6.83 -14.58
N ILE A 49 8.01 -5.71 -14.05
CA ILE A 49 9.07 -5.71 -13.04
C ILE A 49 8.57 -6.37 -11.76
N VAL A 50 7.34 -6.06 -11.33
CA VAL A 50 6.74 -6.64 -10.13
C VAL A 50 6.63 -8.16 -10.24
N VAL A 51 6.10 -8.67 -11.35
CA VAL A 51 5.96 -10.12 -11.60
C VAL A 51 7.31 -10.83 -11.53
N SER A 52 8.38 -10.19 -11.99
CA SER A 52 9.74 -10.71 -11.86
C SER A 52 10.21 -10.74 -10.40
N LEU A 53 10.05 -9.62 -9.68
CA LEU A 53 10.54 -9.44 -8.31
C LEU A 53 9.86 -10.38 -7.30
N ILE A 54 8.55 -10.58 -7.39
CA ILE A 54 7.80 -11.42 -6.44
C ILE A 54 8.22 -12.89 -6.45
N ARG A 55 8.91 -13.36 -7.51
CA ARG A 55 9.43 -14.73 -7.59
C ARG A 55 10.61 -14.98 -6.66
N GLN A 56 11.30 -13.91 -6.24
CA GLN A 56 12.51 -13.97 -5.43
C GLN A 56 12.35 -13.21 -4.10
N LEU A 57 11.44 -12.24 -4.03
CA LEU A 57 11.29 -11.34 -2.90
C LEU A 57 9.98 -11.62 -2.15
N SER A 58 10.11 -11.89 -0.85
CA SER A 58 8.97 -11.88 0.06
C SER A 58 8.47 -10.45 0.34
N TRP A 59 7.26 -10.34 0.90
CA TRP A 59 6.68 -9.04 1.29
C TRP A 59 7.58 -8.21 2.21
N THR A 60 8.35 -8.84 3.10
CA THR A 60 9.32 -8.16 3.97
C THR A 60 10.43 -7.47 3.17
N HIS A 61 10.93 -8.12 2.12
CA HIS A 61 11.92 -7.51 1.23
C HIS A 61 11.33 -6.30 0.51
N ILE A 62 10.11 -6.43 0.00
CA ILE A 62 9.42 -5.33 -0.69
C ILE A 62 9.22 -4.14 0.24
N ILE A 63 8.79 -4.36 1.49
CA ILE A 63 8.66 -3.29 2.49
C ILE A 63 9.98 -2.56 2.71
N ALA A 64 11.11 -3.27 2.73
CA ALA A 64 12.43 -2.67 2.91
C ALA A 64 12.87 -1.83 1.69
N LEU A 65 12.36 -2.13 0.49
CA LEU A 65 12.66 -1.38 -0.73
C LEU A 65 11.82 -0.11 -0.89
N ILE A 66 10.58 -0.08 -0.37
CA ILE A 66 9.68 1.09 -0.44
C ILE A 66 10.34 2.42 -0.02
N PRO A 67 11.08 2.52 1.11
CA PRO A 67 11.67 3.78 1.56
C PRO A 67 12.97 4.18 0.83
N LEU A 68 13.50 3.34 -0.08
CA LEU A 68 14.78 3.60 -0.77
C LEU A 68 14.62 4.50 -2.02
N LYS A 69 13.42 5.06 -2.23
CA LYS A 69 13.10 5.95 -3.35
C LYS A 69 13.28 7.42 -2.98
#